data_AF-A0A132AKW1-F1
#
_entry.id   AF-A0A132AKW1-F1
#
_cell.length_a   1.000
_cell.length_b   1.000
_cell.length_c   1.000
_cell.angle_alpha   90.00
_cell.angle_beta   90.00
_cell.angle_gamma   90.00
#
_symmetry.space_group_name_H-M   'P 1'
#
loop_
_entity.id
_entity.type
_entity.pdbx_description
1 polymer ?
#
loop_
_entity_poly.entity_id
_entity_poly.type
_entity_poly.pdbx_seq_one_letter_code
_entity_poly.pdbx_strand_id
1 'polypeptide(L)'
;MSTSIRFGYANPSLFRTSFIQIEPKFRGYEQQDAQEFLSYLTNDLHEEQNKAKRRSTRGLGLIEPKSSQEAWNIYRERFNDSKFVDLFVGQFSSVIKCSDCGNESTCWDPFWDISLPVPRYR
;
A
#
# COMPACT_ATOMS: atom_id res chain seq x y z
N MET A 1 30.18 -23.08 12.58
CA MET A 1 30.29 -21.70 13.12
C MET A 1 29.00 -21.41 13.86
N SER A 2 29.05 -21.40 15.20
CA SER A 2 27.89 -21.22 16.07
C SER A 2 27.59 -19.74 16.21
N THR A 3 26.56 -19.24 15.53
CA THR A 3 26.07 -17.87 15.72
C THR A 3 25.28 -17.84 17.02
N SER A 4 25.95 -17.52 18.14
CA SER A 4 25.24 -17.22 19.39
C SER A 4 24.30 -16.04 19.14
N ILE A 5 22.99 -16.32 19.16
CA ILE A 5 21.96 -15.28 19.14
C ILE A 5 22.15 -14.48 20.42
N ARG A 6 22.58 -13.22 20.29
CA ARG A 6 22.66 -12.30 21.42
C ARG A 6 21.25 -11.90 21.81
N PHE A 7 20.76 -12.42 22.94
CA PHE A 7 19.54 -11.92 23.57
C PHE A 7 19.83 -10.52 24.15
N GLY A 8 19.25 -9.49 23.52
CA GLY A 8 19.40 -8.09 23.93
C GLY A 8 18.42 -7.21 23.16
N TYR A 9 18.21 -5.98 23.61
CA TYR A 9 17.41 -4.99 22.89
C TYR A 9 18.28 -4.21 21.90
N ALA A 10 17.72 -3.85 20.75
CA ALA A 10 18.36 -2.98 19.77
C ALA A 10 17.75 -1.58 19.86
N ASN A 11 18.58 -0.54 19.79
CA ASN A 11 18.11 0.83 19.73
C ASN A 11 17.98 1.27 18.25
N PRO A 12 16.76 1.58 17.74
CA PRO A 12 16.53 1.94 16.35
C PRO A 12 16.78 3.43 16.04
N SER A 13 17.56 4.17 16.82
CA SER A 13 17.81 5.61 16.61
C SER A 13 18.22 5.98 15.18
N LEU A 14 19.05 5.15 14.53
CA LEU A 14 19.46 5.39 13.14
C LEU A 14 18.28 5.30 12.18
N PHE A 15 17.50 4.21 12.28
CA PHE A 15 16.28 4.04 11.50
C PHE A 15 15.30 5.19 11.73
N ARG A 16 15.05 5.55 12.99
CA ARG A 16 14.17 6.67 13.34
C ARG A 16 14.63 7.97 12.69
N THR A 17 15.93 8.25 12.74
CA THR A 17 16.51 9.48 12.17
C THR A 17 16.32 9.55 10.66
N SER A 18 16.49 8.44 9.95
CA SER A 18 16.23 8.36 8.51
C SER A 18 14.74 8.51 8.20
N PHE A 19 13.88 7.78 8.92
CA PHE A 19 12.45 7.79 8.67
C PHE A 19 11.82 9.18 8.85
N ILE A 20 12.17 9.91 9.91
CA ILE A 20 11.61 11.26 10.16
C ILE A 20 12.13 12.34 9.19
N GLN A 21 13.14 12.03 8.37
CA GLN A 21 13.55 12.92 7.27
C GLN A 21 12.60 12.78 6.09
N ILE A 22 12.11 11.56 5.85
CA ILE A 22 11.12 11.25 4.80
C ILE A 22 9.73 11.71 5.27
N GLU A 23 9.37 11.38 6.51
CA GLU A 23 8.08 11.69 7.11
C GLU A 23 8.20 12.55 8.39
N PRO A 24 8.37 13.88 8.25
CA PRO A 24 8.62 14.80 9.37
C PRO A 24 7.55 14.81 10.47
N LYS A 25 6.32 14.38 10.17
CA LYS A 25 5.24 14.33 11.15
C LYS A 25 5.54 13.38 12.32
N PHE A 26 6.34 12.34 12.11
CA PHE A 26 6.75 11.39 13.16
C PHE A 26 7.96 11.88 13.98
N ARG A 27 8.41 13.13 13.80
CA ARG A 27 9.56 13.70 14.53
C ARG A 27 9.33 13.83 16.04
N GLY A 28 8.07 14.02 16.45
CA GLY A 28 7.69 14.14 17.85
C GLY A 28 7.97 12.87 18.67
N TYR A 29 7.76 12.98 19.98
CA TYR A 29 7.84 11.85 20.92
C TYR A 29 6.46 11.46 21.47
N GLU A 30 5.40 12.01 20.88
CA GLU A 30 4.02 11.64 21.19
C GLU A 30 3.72 10.22 20.70
N GLN A 31 2.72 9.57 21.30
CA GLN A 31 2.19 8.31 20.78
C GLN A 31 1.62 8.51 19.38
N GLN A 32 1.81 7.50 18.52
CA GLN A 32 1.41 7.53 17.11
C GLN A 32 0.60 6.28 16.78
N ASP A 33 -0.19 6.35 15.72
CA ASP A 33 -0.85 5.19 15.17
C ASP A 33 0.17 4.28 14.45
N ALA A 34 0.24 3.02 14.89
CA ALA A 34 1.16 2.03 14.33
C ALA A 34 0.75 1.61 12.91
N GLN A 35 -0.54 1.62 12.59
CA GLN A 35 -1.02 1.33 11.23
C GLN A 35 -0.60 2.45 10.28
N GLU A 36 -0.76 3.70 10.69
CA GLU A 36 -0.31 4.85 9.90
C GLU A 36 1.20 4.75 9.64
N PHE A 37 1.99 4.54 10.69
CA PHE A 37 3.44 4.33 10.56
C PHE A 37 3.79 3.21 9.57
N LEU A 38 3.11 2.07 9.64
CA LEU A 38 3.33 0.93 8.74
C LEU A 38 3.01 1.29 7.28
N SER A 39 1.91 2.02 7.03
CA SER A 39 1.54 2.44 5.68
C SER A 39 2.62 3.32 5.04
N TYR A 40 3.15 4.29 5.79
CA TYR A 40 4.23 5.16 5.29
C TYR A 40 5.52 4.38 5.03
N LEU A 41 5.97 3.60 6.02
CA LEU A 41 7.18 2.80 5.87
C LEU A 41 7.10 1.84 4.67
N THR A 42 5.96 1.18 4.50
CA THR A 42 5.77 0.21 3.42
C THR A 42 5.72 0.91 2.06
N ASN A 43 5.08 2.07 1.97
CA ASN A 43 5.04 2.88 0.76
C ASN A 43 6.45 3.35 0.35
N ASP A 44 7.23 3.86 1.30
CA ASP A 44 8.57 4.37 1.01
C ASP A 44 9.51 3.24 0.56
N LEU A 45 9.48 2.10 1.26
CA LEU A 45 10.25 0.93 0.85
C LEU A 45 9.78 0.34 -0.48
N HIS A 46 8.47 0.40 -0.76
CA HIS A 46 7.93 0.02 -2.06
C HIS A 46 8.50 0.90 -3.16
N GLU A 47 8.41 2.23 -3.02
CA GLU A 47 8.87 3.20 -4.01
C GLU A 47 10.37 3.09 -4.27
N GLU A 48 11.20 2.91 -3.23
CA GLU A 48 12.64 2.69 -3.40
C GLU A 48 12.98 1.44 -4.20
N GLN A 49 12.13 0.41 -4.12
CA GLN A 49 12.32 -0.87 -4.83
C GLN A 49 11.47 -0.99 -6.10
N ASN A 50 10.71 0.05 -6.45
CA ASN A 50 9.76 0.01 -7.55
C ASN A 50 10.50 0.10 -8.89
N LYS A 51 10.39 -0.97 -9.69
CA LYS A 51 11.03 -1.11 -11.00
C LYS A 51 10.12 -0.66 -12.14
N ALA A 52 8.86 -0.33 -11.85
CA ALA A 52 7.94 0.14 -12.85
C ALA A 52 8.54 1.42 -13.47
N LYS A 53 8.87 1.35 -14.78
CA LYS A 53 9.30 2.54 -15.51
C LYS A 53 8.14 3.51 -15.43
N ARG A 54 8.34 4.69 -14.81
CA ARG A 54 7.39 5.82 -14.84
C ARG A 54 7.09 6.21 -16.30
N ARG A 55 6.25 5.42 -16.96
CA ARG A 55 5.84 5.66 -18.33
C ARG A 55 4.93 6.87 -18.26
N SER A 56 5.40 7.97 -18.84
CA SER A 56 4.61 9.18 -19.02
C SER A 56 3.21 8.82 -19.49
N THR A 57 2.20 9.16 -18.67
CA THR A 57 0.78 8.95 -18.95
C THR A 57 0.23 9.88 -20.04
N ARG A 58 1.09 10.69 -20.68
CA ARG A 58 0.69 11.57 -21.79
C ARG A 58 0.12 10.75 -22.95
N GLY A 59 -1.21 10.79 -23.10
CA GLY A 59 -1.93 10.29 -24.27
C GLY A 59 -2.60 8.92 -24.11
N LEU A 60 -2.47 8.25 -22.97
CA LEU A 60 -3.26 7.05 -22.68
C LEU A 60 -4.52 7.53 -21.96
N GLY A 61 -5.65 7.56 -22.65
CA GLY A 61 -6.95 7.82 -22.04
C GLY A 61 -7.17 6.93 -20.82
N LEU A 62 -8.09 7.33 -19.93
CA LEU A 62 -8.58 6.50 -18.84
C LEU A 62 -9.23 5.26 -19.45
N ILE A 63 -8.44 4.21 -19.70
CA ILE A 63 -8.95 2.92 -20.13
C ILE A 63 -9.59 2.34 -18.87
N GLU A 64 -10.91 2.36 -18.83
CA GLU A 64 -11.63 1.59 -17.82
C GLU A 64 -11.32 0.10 -18.07
N PRO A 65 -10.75 -0.60 -17.08
CA PRO A 65 -10.48 -2.03 -17.22
C PRO A 65 -11.79 -2.77 -17.43
N LYS A 66 -11.79 -3.79 -18.30
CA LYS A 66 -12.98 -4.62 -18.56
C LYS A 66 -13.07 -5.83 -17.65
N SER A 67 -12.03 -6.09 -16.85
CA SER A 67 -11.92 -7.22 -15.94
C SER A 67 -10.97 -6.93 -14.78
N SER A 68 -11.09 -7.72 -13.71
CA SER A 68 -10.16 -7.69 -12.57
C SER A 68 -8.70 -7.92 -12.99
N GLN A 69 -8.47 -8.87 -13.91
CA GLN A 69 -7.14 -9.16 -14.42
C GLN A 69 -6.55 -7.99 -15.21
N GLU A 70 -7.35 -7.31 -16.03
CA GLU A 70 -6.90 -6.12 -16.76
C GLU A 70 -6.58 -4.98 -15.81
N ALA A 71 -7.42 -4.74 -14.79
CA ALA A 71 -7.16 -3.76 -13.74
C ALA A 71 -5.85 -4.06 -13.00
N TRP A 72 -5.61 -5.34 -12.67
CA TRP A 72 -4.39 -5.77 -12.00
C TRP A 72 -3.14 -5.57 -12.86
N ASN A 73 -3.22 -5.92 -14.15
CA ASN A 73 -2.12 -5.72 -15.08
C ASN A 73 -1.81 -4.22 -15.25
N ILE A 74 -2.84 -3.38 -15.33
CA ILE A 74 -2.68 -1.92 -15.36
C ILE A 74 -1.96 -1.43 -14.08
N TYR A 75 -2.41 -1.87 -12.91
CA TYR A 75 -1.79 -1.50 -11.63
C TYR A 75 -0.32 -1.92 -11.54
N ARG A 76 -0.01 -3.18 -11.89
CA ARG A 76 1.33 -3.76 -11.82
C ARG A 76 2.28 -3.17 -12.86
N GLU A 77 1.91 -3.25 -14.13
CA GLU A 77 2.83 -2.96 -15.23
C GLU A 77 3.08 -1.47 -15.42
N ARG A 78 2.10 -0.62 -15.07
CA ARG A 78 2.23 0.82 -15.26
C ARG A 78 2.79 1.55 -14.06
N PHE A 79 2.51 1.07 -12.85
CA PHE A 79 2.72 1.86 -11.65
C PHE A 79 3.51 1.12 -10.56
N ASN A 80 3.37 -0.20 -10.42
CA ASN A 80 3.84 -0.91 -9.22
C ASN A 80 4.51 -2.26 -9.53
N ASP A 81 5.84 -2.27 -9.59
CA ASP A 81 6.65 -3.50 -9.75
C ASP A 81 7.74 -3.59 -8.67
N SER A 82 7.35 -4.09 -7.49
CA SER A 82 8.31 -4.40 -6.42
C SER A 82 7.89 -5.63 -5.64
N LYS A 83 8.82 -6.19 -4.84
CA LYS A 83 8.52 -7.33 -3.96
C LYS A 83 7.48 -7.04 -2.89
N PHE A 84 7.30 -5.77 -2.51
CA PHE A 84 6.24 -5.38 -1.60
C PHE A 84 4.86 -5.59 -2.22
N VAL A 85 4.72 -5.37 -3.53
CA VAL A 85 3.47 -5.63 -4.25
C VAL A 85 3.14 -7.12 -4.27
N ASP A 86 4.14 -7.97 -4.48
CA ASP A 86 3.98 -9.43 -4.47
C ASP A 86 3.52 -9.96 -3.09
N LEU A 87 3.93 -9.29 -2.01
CA LEU A 87 3.73 -9.79 -0.64
C LEU A 87 2.49 -9.22 0.05
N PHE A 88 2.19 -7.94 -0.17
CA PHE A 88 1.21 -7.22 0.64
C PHE A 88 -0.03 -6.79 -0.14
N VAL A 89 0.04 -6.71 -1.47
CA VAL A 89 -1.05 -6.11 -2.24
C VAL A 89 -2.06 -7.16 -2.72
N GLY A 90 -3.32 -6.93 -2.37
CA GLY A 90 -4.47 -7.62 -2.95
C GLY A 90 -5.31 -6.71 -3.84
N GLN A 91 -6.48 -7.19 -4.27
CA GLN A 91 -7.43 -6.43 -5.09
C GLN A 91 -8.86 -6.64 -4.58
N PHE A 92 -9.59 -5.55 -4.34
CA PHE A 92 -11.02 -5.56 -4.06
C PHE A 92 -11.83 -5.61 -5.36
N SER A 93 -13.06 -6.12 -5.27
CA SER A 93 -14.08 -5.97 -6.31
C SER A 93 -15.28 -5.30 -5.68
N SER A 94 -15.47 -4.03 -5.99
CA SER A 94 -16.53 -3.19 -5.42
C SER A 94 -17.59 -2.91 -6.48
N VAL A 95 -18.87 -3.09 -6.14
CA VAL A 95 -19.99 -2.77 -7.04
C VAL A 95 -20.76 -1.60 -6.46
N ILE A 96 -20.83 -0.51 -7.22
CA ILE A 96 -21.64 0.65 -6.90
C ILE A 96 -22.89 0.60 -7.75
N LYS A 97 -24.06 0.53 -7.10
CA LYS A 97 -25.36 0.55 -7.74
C LYS A 97 -26.05 1.89 -7.53
N CYS A 98 -26.45 2.53 -8.63
CA CYS A 98 -27.27 3.74 -8.58
C CYS A 98 -28.68 3.39 -8.11
N SER A 99 -29.18 4.06 -7.07
CA SER A 99 -30.54 3.85 -6.55
C SER A 99 -31.64 4.34 -7.50
N ASP A 100 -31.34 5.30 -8.39
CA ASP A 100 -32.35 5.92 -9.25
C ASP A 100 -32.54 5.17 -10.57
N CYS A 101 -31.43 4.86 -11.28
CA CYS A 101 -31.49 4.20 -12.58
C CYS A 101 -31.15 2.70 -12.53
N GLY A 102 -30.73 2.19 -11.38
CA GLY A 102 -30.36 0.78 -11.20
C GLY A 102 -29.05 0.35 -11.87
N ASN A 103 -28.34 1.27 -12.54
CA ASN A 103 -27.08 0.99 -13.21
C ASN A 103 -26.01 0.57 -12.18
N GLU A 104 -25.24 -0.46 -12.52
CA GLU A 104 -24.16 -0.98 -11.70
C GLU A 104 -22.81 -0.68 -12.36
N SER A 105 -21.85 -0.20 -11.56
CA SER A 105 -20.47 -0.02 -11.97
C SER A 105 -19.59 -0.85 -11.05
N THR A 106 -18.69 -1.64 -11.65
CA THR A 106 -17.73 -2.47 -10.90
C THR A 106 -16.35 -1.83 -10.97
N CYS A 107 -15.69 -1.71 -9.82
CA CYS A 107 -14.35 -1.19 -9.68
C CYS A 107 -13.44 -2.25 -9.05
N TRP A 108 -12.18 -2.29 -9.47
CA TRP A 108 -11.18 -3.23 -8.97
C TRP A 108 -9.97 -2.50 -8.40
N ASP A 109 -10.01 -2.23 -7.11
CA ASP A 109 -9.03 -1.38 -6.44
C ASP A 109 -7.97 -2.20 -5.72
N PRO A 110 -6.67 -1.88 -5.89
CA PRO A 110 -5.61 -2.52 -5.12
C PRO A 110 -5.69 -2.09 -3.65
N PHE A 111 -5.31 -2.99 -2.73
CA PHE A 111 -5.22 -2.66 -1.31
C PHE A 111 -3.94 -3.23 -0.70
N TRP A 112 -3.36 -2.51 0.25
CA TRP A 112 -2.14 -2.88 0.98
C TRP A 112 -2.43 -3.52 2.35
N ASP A 113 -3.59 -3.20 2.90
CA ASP A 113 -4.13 -3.73 4.14
C ASP A 113 -5.66 -3.74 4.09
N ILE A 114 -6.28 -4.38 5.09
CA ILE A 114 -7.74 -4.43 5.21
C ILE A 114 -8.11 -3.88 6.59
N SER A 115 -8.64 -2.67 6.60
CA SER A 115 -9.22 -2.08 7.81
C SER A 115 -10.59 -2.68 8.06
N LEU A 116 -10.69 -3.51 9.11
CA LEU A 116 -11.93 -4.19 9.47
C LEU A 116 -12.69 -3.41 10.56
N PRO A 117 -14.01 -3.17 10.40
CA PRO A 117 -14.81 -2.58 11.45
C PRO A 117 -14.98 -3.56 12.61
N VAL A 118 -14.89 -3.06 13.84
CA VAL A 118 -15.19 -3.86 15.03
C VAL A 118 -16.71 -4.02 15.15
N PRO A 119 -17.24 -5.25 15.16
CA PRO A 119 -18.68 -5.47 15.35
C PRO A 119 -19.14 -4.91 16.69
N ARG A 120 -20.31 -4.26 16.71
CA ARG A 120 -20.89 -3.70 17.94
C ARG A 120 -21.72 -4.70 18.75
N TYR A 121 -21.81 -5.95 18.29
CA TYR A 121 -22.58 -6.99 18.95
C TYR A 121 -21.74 -7.60 20.07
N ARG A 122 -22.26 -7.55 21.31
CA ARG A 122 -21.78 -8.31 22.46
C ARG A 122 -22.52 -9.63 22.55
#